data_AF-A0A2P4YTB1-F1
#
_entry.id   AF-A0A2P4YTB1-F1
#
_cell.length_a   1.000
_cell.length_b   1.000
_cell.length_c   1.000
_cell.angle_alpha   90.00
_cell.angle_beta   90.00
_cell.angle_gamma   90.00
#
_symmetry.space_group_name_H-M   'P 1'
#
loop_
_entity.id
_entity.type
_entity.pdbx_description
1 polymer ?
#
loop_
_entity_poly.entity_id
_entity_poly.type
_entity_poly.pdbx_seq_one_letter_code
_entity_poly.pdbx_strand_id
1 'polypeptide(L)'
;MKKLCLLPLSISNLLSVVILVGVAHARVTERTLFLSTYSDDFNCTNIVYARIDNDICTDTSVCTIYNDSDGSFHDTELTACILDREEFLKTAFKGSPYLTVELYPTDCLGKSYNTRSFIADGGCHPYKHNHFKVLQTNGTISVLSAESGCESTEWYEEWTVNSETQLNTEACVTDGTNTWKSYFIAGATVPDESTSPPTAIVPTPTHSTPSPVATTPAPITESPILMSSDNF
;
A
#
# COMPACT_ATOMS: atom_id res chain seq x y z
N MET A 1 43.87 60.87 14.18
CA MET A 1 45.09 60.45 13.46
C MET A 1 46.24 60.34 14.47
N LYS A 2 46.64 59.13 14.87
CA LYS A 2 47.79 58.88 15.76
C LYS A 2 48.58 57.67 15.27
N LYS A 3 49.89 57.80 15.41
CA LYS A 3 51.01 57.06 14.80
C LYS A 3 51.16 55.60 15.25
N LEU A 4 51.56 54.80 14.26
CA LEU A 4 52.56 53.73 14.20
C LEU A 4 53.38 53.39 15.46
N CYS A 5 53.53 52.08 15.73
CA CYS A 5 54.83 51.44 16.03
C CYS A 5 54.79 49.93 15.68
N LEU A 6 55.76 49.49 14.88
CA LEU A 6 56.11 48.09 14.56
C LEU A 6 57.23 47.62 15.51
N LEU A 7 57.26 46.32 15.85
CA LEU A 7 58.41 45.37 15.82
C LEU A 7 58.07 44.04 16.56
N PRO A 8 58.80 42.92 16.35
CA PRO A 8 58.21 41.62 16.04
C PRO A 8 58.68 40.43 16.93
N LEU A 9 58.20 39.23 16.55
CA LEU A 9 58.69 37.87 16.85
C LEU A 9 58.64 37.33 18.30
N SER A 10 57.85 36.26 18.49
CA SER A 10 58.42 34.95 18.83
C SER A 10 57.38 33.84 18.62
N ILE A 11 57.72 32.85 17.79
CA ILE A 11 56.98 31.61 17.61
C ILE A 11 57.47 30.64 18.69
N SER A 12 56.55 30.14 19.52
CA SER A 12 56.77 28.89 20.24
C SER A 12 55.43 28.16 20.35
N ASN A 13 55.31 27.14 19.50
CA ASN A 13 54.33 26.07 19.62
C ASN A 13 54.47 25.41 20.98
N LEU A 14 53.38 25.34 21.75
CA LEU A 14 53.18 24.24 22.69
C LEU A 14 51.69 23.89 22.80
N LEU A 15 51.46 22.58 22.87
CA LEU A 15 50.24 21.81 22.75
C LEU A 15 49.10 22.16 23.73
N SER A 16 47.87 22.02 23.21
CA SER A 16 46.69 21.37 23.80
C SER A 16 46.13 21.83 25.15
N VAL A 17 44.85 22.23 25.17
CA VAL A 17 43.69 21.41 25.60
C VAL A 17 42.43 22.25 25.33
N VAL A 18 41.60 21.79 24.41
CA VAL A 18 40.26 22.33 24.18
C VAL A 18 39.37 21.75 25.27
N ILE A 19 38.93 22.56 26.23
CA ILE A 19 37.85 22.18 27.14
C ILE A 19 36.54 22.45 26.38
N LEU A 20 36.07 21.44 25.66
CA LEU A 20 34.68 21.36 25.21
C LEU A 20 33.82 21.22 26.47
N VAL A 21 33.22 22.34 26.91
CA VAL A 21 32.11 22.30 27.85
C VAL A 21 30.97 21.58 27.12
N GLY A 22 30.74 20.33 27.51
CA GLY A 22 29.71 19.48 26.94
C GLY A 22 28.36 20.16 27.04
N VAL A 23 27.82 20.54 25.89
CA VAL A 23 26.38 20.76 25.75
C VAL A 23 25.75 19.40 25.96
N ALA A 24 25.14 19.21 27.13
CA ALA A 24 24.22 18.12 27.36
C ALA A 24 23.16 18.20 26.26
N HIS A 25 23.26 17.32 25.28
CA HIS A 25 22.21 17.15 24.29
C HIS A 25 20.99 16.69 25.09
N ALA A 26 19.99 17.56 25.19
CA ALA A 26 18.65 17.11 25.47
C ALA A 26 18.37 15.98 24.48
N ARG A 27 18.30 14.74 24.97
CA ARG A 27 17.69 13.68 24.18
C ARG A 27 16.24 14.09 24.06
N VAL A 28 15.92 14.78 22.96
CA VAL A 28 14.57 14.72 22.42
C VAL A 28 14.39 13.24 22.12
N THR A 29 13.75 12.51 23.03
CA THR A 29 13.11 11.26 22.65
C THR A 29 12.02 11.68 21.67
N GLU A 30 12.38 11.81 20.40
CA GLU A 30 11.41 11.95 19.34
C GLU A 30 10.48 10.75 19.49
N ARG A 31 9.19 11.04 19.72
CA ARG A 31 8.21 9.98 19.89
C ARG A 31 8.05 9.31 18.53
N THR A 32 8.61 8.11 18.41
CA THR A 32 8.37 7.24 17.26
C THR A 32 6.93 6.78 17.28
N LEU A 33 6.24 6.90 16.15
CA LEU A 33 4.91 6.37 15.89
C LEU A 33 5.03 4.91 15.45
N PHE A 34 4.08 4.08 15.84
CA PHE A 34 3.99 2.71 15.34
C PHE A 34 3.37 2.73 13.94
N LEU A 35 4.04 2.06 12.99
CA LEU A 35 3.59 1.88 11.61
C LEU A 35 3.31 0.40 11.37
N SER A 36 2.17 0.10 10.75
CA SER A 36 1.87 -1.17 10.10
C SER A 36 1.41 -0.87 8.67
N THR A 37 1.96 -1.57 7.68
CA THR A 37 1.62 -1.37 6.27
C THR A 37 1.34 -2.71 5.62
N TYR A 38 0.38 -2.74 4.70
CA TYR A 38 0.10 -3.91 3.88
C TYR A 38 0.50 -3.64 2.44
N SER A 39 1.05 -4.65 1.77
CA SER A 39 1.54 -4.56 0.39
C SER A 39 1.02 -5.71 -0.48
N ASP A 40 0.86 -5.42 -1.78
CA ASP A 40 0.50 -6.41 -2.82
C ASP A 40 1.67 -7.31 -3.24
N ASP A 41 2.87 -7.08 -2.69
CA ASP A 41 4.09 -7.82 -3.01
C ASP A 41 4.75 -8.42 -1.77
N PHE A 42 5.45 -9.53 -1.98
CA PHE A 42 6.16 -10.26 -0.95
C PHE A 42 7.34 -9.52 -0.30
N ASN A 43 7.74 -8.35 -0.82
CA ASN A 43 8.90 -7.59 -0.31
C ASN A 43 8.50 -6.37 0.52
N CYS A 44 7.21 -6.17 0.82
CA CYS A 44 6.70 -5.00 1.53
C CYS A 44 7.05 -3.66 0.83
N THR A 45 7.08 -3.63 -0.51
CA THR A 45 7.51 -2.44 -1.25
C THR A 45 6.38 -1.72 -1.98
N ASN A 46 5.30 -2.42 -2.29
CA ASN A 46 4.13 -1.93 -2.98
C ASN A 46 3.00 -1.74 -1.97
N ILE A 47 3.18 -0.74 -1.11
CA ILE A 47 2.26 -0.43 -0.01
C ILE A 47 0.92 0.03 -0.60
N VAL A 48 -0.14 -0.63 -0.15
CA VAL A 48 -1.54 -0.35 -0.53
C VAL A 48 -2.36 0.15 0.65
N TYR A 49 -1.92 -0.17 1.86
CA TYR A 49 -2.51 0.34 3.09
C TYR A 49 -1.43 0.73 4.09
N ALA A 50 -1.65 1.81 4.83
CA ALA A 50 -0.82 2.20 5.97
C ALA A 50 -1.67 2.55 7.19
N ARG A 51 -1.33 1.97 8.34
CA ARG A 51 -1.83 2.30 9.67
C ARG A 51 -0.73 2.91 10.50
N ILE A 52 -0.99 4.08 11.07
CA ILE A 52 -0.06 4.80 11.95
C ILE A 52 -0.76 5.08 13.27
N ASP A 53 -0.28 4.45 14.34
CA ASP A 53 -0.77 4.66 15.70
C ASP A 53 0.16 5.63 16.47
N ASN A 54 -0.43 6.44 17.35
CA ASN A 54 0.33 7.27 18.30
C ASN A 54 0.86 6.46 19.50
N ASP A 55 1.25 5.21 19.26
CA ASP A 55 1.77 4.30 20.26
C ASP A 55 3.30 4.32 20.28
N ILE A 56 3.87 3.92 21.42
CA ILE A 56 5.32 3.77 21.57
C ILE A 56 5.75 2.59 20.71
N CYS A 57 6.56 2.88 19.70
CA CYS A 57 7.20 1.86 18.89
C CYS A 57 8.57 1.46 19.48
N THR A 58 8.92 0.18 19.35
CA THR A 58 10.25 -0.35 19.68
C THR A 58 10.92 -0.86 18.42
N ASP A 59 12.12 -0.37 18.14
CA ASP A 59 12.84 -0.42 16.86
C ASP A 59 13.08 -1.80 16.23
N THR A 60 12.04 -2.42 15.67
CA THR A 60 12.19 -3.59 14.79
C THR A 60 11.29 -3.47 13.58
N SER A 61 11.89 -3.15 12.43
CA SER A 61 11.20 -3.26 11.15
C SER A 61 11.14 -4.73 10.73
N VAL A 62 9.94 -5.29 10.58
CA VAL A 62 9.74 -6.69 10.20
C VAL A 62 8.72 -6.75 9.07
N CYS A 63 9.14 -7.33 7.94
CA CYS A 63 8.26 -7.69 6.83
C CYS A 63 7.84 -9.15 7.00
N THR A 64 6.54 -9.38 7.15
CA THR A 64 5.93 -10.70 7.38
C THR A 64 5.01 -11.04 6.22
N ILE A 65 5.19 -12.22 5.63
CA ILE A 65 4.30 -12.75 4.59
C ILE A 65 3.26 -13.63 5.28
N TYR A 66 1.99 -13.34 5.04
CA TYR A 66 0.89 -14.21 5.46
C TYR A 66 0.30 -14.89 4.24
N ASN A 67 0.07 -16.19 4.38
CA ASN A 67 -0.54 -17.02 3.36
C ASN A 67 -1.83 -17.59 3.92
N ASP A 68 -2.78 -17.84 3.03
CA ASP A 68 -4.00 -18.57 3.35
C ASP A 68 -3.72 -20.03 3.66
N SER A 69 -4.72 -20.71 4.21
CA SER A 69 -4.63 -22.14 4.56
C SER A 69 -4.33 -23.06 3.37
N ASP A 70 -4.66 -22.61 2.15
CA ASP A 70 -4.37 -23.30 0.88
C ASP A 70 -2.98 -22.93 0.29
N GLY A 71 -2.23 -22.06 0.97
CA GLY A 71 -0.92 -21.59 0.57
C GLY A 71 -0.95 -20.46 -0.48
N SER A 72 -2.14 -19.96 -0.84
CA SER A 72 -2.24 -18.76 -1.67
C SER A 72 -1.78 -17.51 -0.91
N PHE A 73 -1.27 -16.53 -1.66
CA PHE A 73 -0.80 -15.28 -1.09
C PHE A 73 -1.98 -14.49 -0.55
N HIS A 74 -1.92 -14.15 0.74
CA HIS A 74 -2.97 -13.40 1.39
C HIS A 74 -2.59 -11.92 1.49
N ASP A 75 -1.52 -11.62 2.23
CA ASP A 75 -1.01 -10.26 2.39
C ASP A 75 0.46 -10.25 2.86
N THR A 76 1.11 -9.10 2.75
CA THR A 76 2.41 -8.88 3.40
C THR A 76 2.34 -7.65 4.29
N GLU A 77 2.72 -7.81 5.56
CA GLU A 77 2.74 -6.72 6.54
C GLU A 77 4.16 -6.27 6.87
N LEU A 78 4.45 -4.98 6.73
CA LEU A 78 5.63 -4.36 7.34
C LEU A 78 5.21 -3.60 8.59
N THR A 79 5.77 -3.98 9.73
CA THR A 79 5.70 -3.21 10.98
C THR A 79 6.99 -2.44 11.16
N ALA A 80 6.94 -1.17 11.59
CA ALA A 80 8.12 -0.33 11.80
C ALA A 80 7.83 0.86 12.73
N CYS A 81 8.88 1.63 13.04
CA CYS A 81 8.81 2.88 13.77
C CYS A 81 9.08 4.06 12.81
N ILE A 82 8.23 5.08 12.82
CA ILE A 82 8.44 6.30 12.02
C ILE A 82 8.42 7.55 12.89
N LEU A 83 9.08 8.61 12.44
CA LEU A 83 9.15 9.89 13.16
C LEU A 83 8.06 10.85 12.69
N ASP A 84 7.77 10.84 11.39
CA ASP A 84 6.87 11.79 10.76
C ASP A 84 5.87 11.06 9.86
N ARG A 85 4.59 11.23 10.19
CA ARG A 85 3.45 10.65 9.48
C ARG A 85 3.36 11.19 8.04
N GLU A 86 3.48 12.50 7.87
CA GLU A 86 3.32 13.15 6.58
C GLU A 86 4.50 12.85 5.66
N GLU A 87 5.72 12.83 6.21
CA GLU A 87 6.92 12.46 5.47
C GLU A 87 6.85 11.02 4.93
N PHE A 88 6.39 10.09 5.77
CA PHE A 88 6.17 8.71 5.35
C PHE A 88 5.13 8.62 4.23
N LEU A 89 3.93 9.18 4.44
CA LEU A 89 2.81 9.05 3.50
C LEU A 89 3.09 9.70 2.13
N LYS A 90 3.95 10.72 2.05
CA LYS A 90 4.38 11.33 0.76
C LYS A 90 5.00 10.34 -0.22
N THR A 91 5.64 9.28 0.28
CA THR A 91 6.39 8.33 -0.55
C THR A 91 5.82 6.91 -0.53
N ALA A 92 5.05 6.56 0.50
CA ALA A 92 4.50 5.21 0.70
C ALA A 92 3.77 4.67 -0.53
N PHE A 93 2.91 5.47 -1.14
CA PHE A 93 2.08 5.06 -2.28
C PHE A 93 2.70 5.38 -3.64
N LYS A 94 3.99 5.73 -3.71
CA LYS A 94 4.74 5.99 -4.98
C LYS A 94 4.04 6.98 -5.93
N GLY A 95 3.31 7.95 -5.37
CA GLY A 95 2.56 8.97 -6.12
C GLY A 95 1.15 8.55 -6.55
N SER A 96 0.71 7.33 -6.24
CA SER A 96 -0.68 6.91 -6.43
C SER A 96 -1.63 7.70 -5.52
N PRO A 97 -2.87 7.97 -5.96
CA PRO A 97 -3.90 8.58 -5.12
C PRO A 97 -4.21 7.69 -3.91
N TYR A 98 -4.46 8.32 -2.76
CA TYR A 98 -4.86 7.61 -1.55
C TYR A 98 -5.84 8.42 -0.70
N LEU A 99 -6.72 7.70 -0.01
CA LEU A 99 -7.64 8.22 0.99
C LEU A 99 -7.01 8.04 2.37
N THR A 100 -6.91 9.12 3.14
CA THR A 100 -6.51 9.09 4.55
C THR A 100 -7.74 9.28 5.43
N VAL A 101 -7.89 8.43 6.44
CA VAL A 101 -8.87 8.53 7.52
C VAL A 101 -8.12 8.70 8.83
N GLU A 102 -8.33 9.83 9.49
CA GLU A 102 -7.74 10.12 10.80
C GLU A 102 -8.80 9.93 11.88
N LEU A 103 -8.56 9.01 12.82
CA LEU A 103 -9.48 8.72 13.91
C LEU A 103 -9.12 9.53 15.15
N TYR A 104 -10.16 10.03 15.81
CA TYR A 104 -10.10 10.88 16.99
C TYR A 104 -10.95 10.29 18.12
N PRO A 105 -10.58 10.51 19.40
CA PRO A 105 -11.31 9.91 20.51
C PRO A 105 -12.77 10.40 20.64
N THR A 106 -13.05 11.67 20.30
CA THR A 106 -14.35 12.30 20.58
C THR A 106 -14.85 13.29 19.53
N ASP A 107 -14.13 14.38 19.25
CA ASP A 107 -14.70 15.58 18.59
C ASP A 107 -13.75 16.20 17.54
N CYS A 108 -12.79 15.41 17.07
CA CYS A 108 -11.70 15.85 16.20
C CYS A 108 -10.91 17.07 16.71
N LEU A 109 -11.01 17.37 18.02
CA LEU A 109 -10.16 18.36 18.67
C LEU A 109 -8.89 17.67 19.18
N GLY A 110 -7.74 18.27 18.86
CA GLY A 110 -6.45 17.72 19.23
C GLY A 110 -5.84 16.81 18.17
N LYS A 111 -5.11 15.77 18.60
CA LYS A 111 -4.38 14.87 17.70
C LYS A 111 -5.19 13.61 17.45
N SER A 112 -5.21 13.16 16.19
CA SER A 112 -5.69 11.83 15.84
C SER A 112 -4.87 10.77 16.58
N TYR A 113 -5.50 9.71 17.07
CA TYR A 113 -4.78 8.61 17.75
C TYR A 113 -4.35 7.51 16.77
N ASN A 114 -5.04 7.43 15.63
CA ASN A 114 -4.82 6.44 14.59
C ASN A 114 -5.06 7.09 13.23
N THR A 115 -4.18 6.83 12.28
CA THR A 115 -4.34 7.25 10.88
C THR A 115 -4.32 6.01 10.01
N ARG A 116 -5.30 5.88 9.12
CA ARG A 116 -5.40 4.80 8.14
C ARG A 116 -5.39 5.40 6.75
N SER A 117 -4.49 4.95 5.90
CA SER A 117 -4.38 5.42 4.52
C SER A 117 -4.57 4.24 3.57
N PHE A 118 -5.44 4.42 2.58
CA PHE A 118 -5.87 3.42 1.62
C PHE A 118 -5.50 3.90 0.23
N ILE A 119 -4.80 3.09 -0.57
CA ILE A 119 -4.67 3.37 -1.99
C ILE A 119 -6.07 3.49 -2.60
N ALA A 120 -6.26 4.48 -3.47
CA ALA A 120 -7.57 4.83 -4.00
C ALA A 120 -7.57 4.82 -5.52
N ASP A 121 -7.17 3.69 -6.09
CA ASP A 121 -7.14 3.41 -7.52
C ASP A 121 -8.39 2.64 -8.01
N GLY A 122 -9.33 2.36 -7.09
CA GLY A 122 -10.54 1.56 -7.36
C GLY A 122 -10.29 0.05 -7.42
N GLY A 123 -9.03 -0.37 -7.30
CA GLY A 123 -8.63 -1.77 -7.23
C GLY A 123 -9.01 -2.41 -5.90
N CYS A 124 -8.97 -3.74 -5.89
CA CYS A 124 -9.07 -4.52 -4.66
C CYS A 124 -7.67 -4.88 -4.16
N HIS A 125 -7.45 -4.67 -2.87
CA HIS A 125 -6.15 -4.82 -2.23
C HIS A 125 -6.28 -5.56 -0.89
N PRO A 126 -5.26 -6.31 -0.46
CA PRO A 126 -5.23 -6.98 0.83
C PRO A 126 -5.03 -6.00 2.00
N TYR A 127 -5.61 -6.35 3.14
CA TYR A 127 -5.47 -5.64 4.41
C TYR A 127 -5.98 -6.49 5.58
N LYS A 128 -5.11 -6.83 6.54
CA LYS A 128 -5.48 -7.37 7.87
C LYS A 128 -6.53 -8.50 7.81
N HIS A 129 -6.17 -9.60 7.15
CA HIS A 129 -7.07 -10.74 6.95
C HIS A 129 -8.36 -10.44 6.15
N ASN A 130 -8.39 -9.29 5.47
CA ASN A 130 -9.48 -8.79 4.65
C ASN A 130 -8.91 -8.26 3.33
N HIS A 131 -9.80 -7.86 2.46
CA HIS A 131 -9.50 -7.09 1.27
C HIS A 131 -10.33 -5.82 1.27
N PHE A 132 -9.78 -4.72 0.78
CA PHE A 132 -10.50 -3.45 0.68
C PHE A 132 -10.48 -2.91 -0.74
N LYS A 133 -11.41 -1.98 -1.02
CA LYS A 133 -11.38 -1.08 -2.16
C LYS A 133 -11.98 0.27 -1.80
N VAL A 134 -11.47 1.34 -2.41
CA VAL A 134 -12.01 2.70 -2.25
C VAL A 134 -12.79 3.05 -3.50
N LEU A 135 -14.08 3.35 -3.35
CA LEU A 135 -14.96 3.70 -4.47
C LEU A 135 -15.73 4.99 -4.18
N GLN A 136 -16.08 5.70 -5.25
CA GLN A 136 -17.01 6.82 -5.20
C GLN A 136 -18.30 6.46 -5.94
N THR A 137 -19.44 6.61 -5.26
CA THR A 137 -20.77 6.38 -5.81
C THR A 137 -21.70 7.49 -5.36
N ASN A 138 -22.34 8.17 -6.33
CA ASN A 138 -23.34 9.24 -6.08
C ASN A 138 -22.87 10.34 -5.10
N GLY A 139 -21.60 10.77 -5.22
CA GLY A 139 -21.04 11.82 -4.34
C GLY A 139 -20.67 11.33 -2.94
N THR A 140 -20.59 10.03 -2.73
CA THR A 140 -20.13 9.41 -1.48
C THR A 140 -18.88 8.59 -1.77
N ILE A 141 -17.82 8.81 -1.00
CA ILE A 141 -16.62 7.95 -1.02
C ILE A 141 -16.75 6.93 0.10
N SER A 142 -16.61 5.66 -0.24
CA SER A 142 -16.65 4.55 0.72
C SER A 142 -15.37 3.72 0.65
N VAL A 143 -14.92 3.26 1.82
CA VAL A 143 -13.98 2.15 1.94
C VAL A 143 -14.79 0.91 2.18
N LEU A 144 -14.77 0.00 1.21
CA LEU A 144 -15.45 -1.28 1.29
C LEU A 144 -14.45 -2.36 1.66
N SER A 145 -14.88 -3.35 2.44
CA SER A 145 -14.06 -4.46 2.89
C SER A 145 -14.78 -5.81 2.75
N ALA A 146 -13.99 -6.88 2.56
CA ALA A 146 -14.48 -8.24 2.42
C ALA A 146 -13.45 -9.25 2.94
N GLU A 147 -13.89 -10.17 3.79
CA GLU A 147 -13.04 -11.26 4.32
C GLU A 147 -12.77 -12.34 3.25
N SER A 148 -13.71 -12.56 2.34
CA SER A 148 -13.67 -13.62 1.34
C SER A 148 -12.83 -13.30 0.09
N GLY A 149 -12.18 -12.14 0.05
CA GLY A 149 -11.31 -11.75 -1.06
C GLY A 149 -11.95 -10.81 -2.09
N CYS A 150 -11.18 -10.49 -3.12
CA CYS A 150 -11.56 -9.54 -4.17
C CYS A 150 -12.76 -9.96 -5.02
N GLU A 151 -12.99 -11.26 -5.13
CA GLU A 151 -14.13 -11.83 -5.87
C GLU A 151 -15.41 -11.89 -5.01
N SER A 152 -15.36 -11.35 -3.79
CA SER A 152 -16.54 -11.29 -2.91
C SER A 152 -17.69 -10.54 -3.58
N THR A 153 -18.90 -11.07 -3.43
CA THR A 153 -20.14 -10.34 -3.71
C THR A 153 -20.70 -9.64 -2.47
N GLU A 154 -20.14 -9.93 -1.29
CA GLU A 154 -20.55 -9.41 0.00
C GLU A 154 -19.46 -8.46 0.50
N TRP A 155 -19.66 -7.18 0.24
CA TRP A 155 -18.80 -6.09 0.72
C TRP A 155 -19.53 -5.36 1.84
N TYR A 156 -18.83 -5.10 2.95
CA TYR A 156 -19.33 -4.22 3.99
C TYR A 156 -18.59 -2.88 3.94
N GLU A 157 -19.26 -1.83 4.40
CA GLU A 157 -18.70 -0.48 4.43
C GLU A 157 -17.96 -0.27 5.76
N GLU A 158 -16.64 -0.01 5.69
CA GLU A 158 -15.83 0.33 6.87
C GLU A 158 -15.92 1.82 7.19
N TRP A 159 -15.85 2.67 6.17
CA TRP A 159 -16.02 4.12 6.29
C TRP A 159 -16.74 4.68 5.09
N THR A 160 -17.45 5.77 5.32
CA THR A 160 -18.11 6.54 4.27
C THR A 160 -18.07 8.02 4.58
N VAL A 161 -17.92 8.83 3.55
CA VAL A 161 -17.99 10.30 3.64
C VAL A 161 -18.61 10.89 2.38
N ASN A 162 -19.37 11.96 2.54
CA ASN A 162 -19.83 12.77 1.44
C ASN A 162 -18.66 13.56 0.82
N SER A 163 -18.45 13.42 -0.48
CA SER A 163 -17.31 14.00 -1.18
C SER A 163 -17.34 15.52 -1.28
N GLU A 164 -18.52 16.14 -1.17
CA GLU A 164 -18.68 17.61 -1.27
C GLU A 164 -18.61 18.33 0.08
N THR A 165 -19.12 17.68 1.14
CA THR A 165 -19.34 18.34 2.43
C THR A 165 -18.42 17.85 3.54
N GLN A 166 -17.86 16.64 3.44
CA GLN A 166 -17.11 16.00 4.52
C GLN A 166 -15.64 15.70 4.15
N LEU A 167 -15.39 15.29 2.91
CA LEU A 167 -14.04 14.99 2.43
C LEU A 167 -13.25 16.27 2.17
N ASN A 168 -12.01 16.37 2.67
CA ASN A 168 -11.14 17.54 2.48
C ASN A 168 -11.72 18.88 3.00
N THR A 169 -12.77 18.86 3.84
CA THR A 169 -13.43 20.07 4.35
C THR A 169 -13.12 20.40 5.81
N GLU A 170 -12.21 19.66 6.45
CA GLU A 170 -11.98 19.69 7.90
C GLU A 170 -13.19 19.29 8.75
N ALA A 171 -14.27 18.81 8.13
CA ALA A 171 -15.46 18.35 8.84
C ALA A 171 -15.13 17.14 9.73
N CYS A 172 -15.59 17.21 10.98
CA CYS A 172 -15.51 16.09 11.90
C CYS A 172 -16.75 15.20 11.71
N VAL A 173 -16.53 13.97 11.25
CA VAL A 173 -17.57 12.99 10.96
C VAL A 173 -17.64 11.97 12.10
N THR A 174 -18.83 11.50 12.44
CA THR A 174 -19.02 10.43 13.43
C THR A 174 -20.19 9.51 13.03
N ASP A 175 -20.05 8.22 13.30
CA ASP A 175 -21.12 7.21 13.21
C ASP A 175 -21.76 6.91 14.58
N GLY A 176 -21.41 7.68 15.61
CA GLY A 176 -21.80 7.45 17.01
C GLY A 176 -20.86 6.54 17.81
N THR A 177 -19.95 5.81 17.15
CA THR A 177 -18.92 4.97 17.77
C THR A 177 -17.52 5.52 17.54
N ASN A 178 -17.21 5.85 16.29
CA ASN A 178 -15.96 6.42 15.85
C ASN A 178 -16.16 7.88 15.46
N THR A 179 -15.08 8.64 15.54
CA THR A 179 -15.03 10.02 15.08
C THR A 179 -13.79 10.21 14.22
N TRP A 180 -13.94 10.80 13.04
CA TRP A 180 -12.85 10.91 12.08
C TRP A 180 -12.91 12.17 11.21
N LYS A 181 -11.75 12.49 10.63
CA LYS A 181 -11.63 13.35 9.46
C LYS A 181 -11.09 12.53 8.30
N SER A 182 -11.43 12.89 7.07
CA SER A 182 -10.93 12.21 5.89
C SER A 182 -10.38 13.17 4.85
N TYR A 183 -9.30 12.72 4.23
CA TYR A 183 -8.53 13.50 3.28
C TYR A 183 -8.25 12.67 2.05
N PHE A 184 -8.62 13.19 0.89
CA PHE A 184 -8.24 12.60 -0.38
C PHE A 184 -6.99 13.28 -0.91
N ILE A 185 -5.89 12.53 -0.98
CA ILE A 185 -4.61 13.02 -1.46
C ILE A 185 -4.42 12.49 -2.89
N ALA A 186 -4.74 13.34 -3.85
CA ALA A 186 -4.73 13.00 -5.27
C ALA A 186 -3.39 13.37 -5.94
N GLY A 187 -2.78 12.38 -6.61
CA GLY A 187 -1.97 12.61 -7.81
C GLY A 187 -2.79 12.54 -9.12
N ALA A 188 -4.01 11.96 -9.07
CA ALA A 188 -5.02 11.90 -10.14
C ALA A 188 -6.38 11.43 -9.55
N THR A 189 -7.47 11.64 -10.29
CA THR A 189 -8.89 11.41 -9.92
C THR A 189 -9.24 9.97 -9.46
N VAL A 190 -10.11 9.86 -8.45
CA VAL A 190 -10.78 8.60 -8.05
C VAL A 190 -11.67 8.11 -9.19
N PRO A 191 -11.74 6.80 -9.47
CA PRO A 191 -12.76 6.24 -10.37
C PRO A 191 -14.17 6.49 -9.83
N ASP A 192 -14.99 7.19 -10.62
CA ASP A 192 -16.39 7.44 -10.33
C ASP A 192 -17.25 6.39 -11.05
N GLU A 193 -17.81 5.43 -10.31
CA GLU A 193 -18.68 4.40 -10.89
C GLU A 193 -20.00 4.97 -11.43
N SER A 194 -20.42 6.17 -10.99
CA SER A 194 -21.64 6.80 -11.47
C SER A 194 -21.54 7.30 -12.92
N THR A 195 -20.33 7.28 -13.50
CA THR A 195 -20.07 7.65 -14.90
C THR A 195 -19.88 6.43 -15.81
N SER A 196 -19.97 5.19 -15.31
CA SER A 196 -19.86 3.99 -16.15
C SER A 196 -21.05 3.89 -17.11
N PRO A 197 -20.84 3.91 -18.45
CA PRO A 197 -21.87 3.52 -19.40
C PRO A 197 -22.25 2.05 -19.14
N PRO A 198 -23.50 1.63 -19.41
CA PRO A 198 -23.85 0.21 -19.33
C PRO A 198 -22.89 -0.58 -20.22
N THR A 199 -22.27 -1.62 -19.65
CA THR A 199 -21.37 -2.54 -20.36
C THR A 199 -21.97 -2.89 -21.71
N ALA A 200 -21.35 -2.39 -22.78
CA ALA A 200 -21.70 -2.80 -24.12
C ALA A 200 -21.43 -4.31 -24.21
N ILE A 201 -22.48 -5.09 -24.44
CA ILE A 201 -22.37 -6.50 -24.76
C ILE A 201 -21.54 -6.56 -26.05
N VAL A 202 -20.24 -6.81 -25.92
CA VAL A 202 -19.38 -7.11 -27.06
C VAL A 202 -19.89 -8.45 -27.61
N PRO A 203 -20.38 -8.51 -28.86
CA PRO A 203 -20.80 -9.77 -29.42
C PRO A 203 -19.59 -10.70 -29.46
N THR A 204 -19.73 -11.86 -28.82
CA THR A 204 -18.75 -12.95 -28.84
C THR A 204 -18.36 -13.24 -30.29
N PRO A 205 -17.07 -13.18 -30.66
CA PRO A 205 -16.64 -13.61 -31.98
C PRO A 205 -16.87 -15.12 -32.07
N THR A 206 -17.77 -15.54 -32.95
CA THR A 206 -17.95 -16.94 -33.33
C THR A 206 -16.69 -17.43 -34.04
N HIS A 207 -15.75 -17.96 -33.27
CA HIS A 207 -14.67 -18.78 -33.82
C HIS A 207 -15.27 -20.09 -34.34
N SER A 208 -15.48 -20.16 -35.66
CA SER A 208 -15.77 -21.43 -36.34
C SER A 208 -14.48 -22.26 -36.39
N THR A 209 -14.38 -23.26 -35.52
CA THR A 209 -13.37 -24.31 -35.63
C THR A 209 -13.68 -25.16 -36.86
N PRO A 210 -12.78 -25.26 -37.87
CA PRO A 210 -12.99 -26.21 -38.97
C PRO A 210 -12.83 -27.64 -38.46
N SER A 211 -13.79 -28.52 -38.80
CA SER A 211 -13.72 -29.95 -38.51
C SER A 211 -12.47 -30.60 -39.11
N PRO A 212 -11.86 -31.59 -38.44
CA PRO A 212 -10.72 -32.31 -38.99
C PRO A 212 -11.14 -33.13 -40.21
N VAL A 213 -10.40 -32.96 -41.31
CA VAL A 213 -10.53 -33.75 -42.53
C VAL A 213 -10.06 -35.18 -42.25
N ALA A 214 -10.96 -36.15 -42.44
CA ALA A 214 -10.63 -37.56 -42.38
C ALA A 214 -9.61 -37.91 -43.48
N THR A 215 -8.44 -38.39 -43.09
CA THR A 215 -7.42 -38.86 -44.03
C THR A 215 -7.53 -40.38 -44.14
N THR A 216 -7.99 -40.86 -45.30
CA THR A 216 -8.08 -42.28 -45.65
C THR A 216 -6.67 -42.85 -45.89
N PRO A 217 -6.25 -43.95 -45.21
CA PRO A 217 -5.00 -44.64 -45.54
C PRO A 217 -5.12 -45.43 -46.85
N ALA A 218 -4.06 -45.37 -47.67
CA ALA A 218 -3.91 -46.19 -48.87
C ALA A 218 -3.59 -47.67 -48.53
N PRO A 219 -3.98 -48.63 -49.37
CA PRO A 219 -3.77 -50.05 -49.10
C PRO A 219 -2.30 -50.44 -49.33
N ILE A 220 -1.73 -51.13 -48.35
CA ILE A 220 -0.41 -51.77 -48.43
C ILE A 220 -0.58 -53.15 -49.08
N THR A 221 0.14 -53.38 -50.17
CA THR A 221 0.25 -54.67 -50.86
C THR A 221 1.30 -55.52 -50.14
N GLU A 222 0.89 -56.66 -49.57
CA GLU A 222 1.82 -57.67 -49.05
C GLU A 222 2.48 -58.43 -50.21
N SER A 223 3.79 -58.62 -50.12
CA SER A 223 4.51 -59.72 -50.79
C SER A 223 5.13 -60.60 -49.73
N PRO A 224 5.02 -61.94 -49.83
CA PRO A 224 5.58 -62.86 -48.86
C PRO A 224 7.06 -63.09 -49.16
N ILE A 225 7.85 -63.51 -48.16
CA ILE A 225 8.73 -64.69 -48.28
C ILE A 225 9.47 -65.00 -46.97
N LEU A 226 9.30 -66.28 -46.60
CA LEU A 226 10.09 -67.24 -45.84
C LEU A 226 10.69 -66.91 -44.45
N MET A 227 10.14 -67.62 -43.47
CA MET A 227 10.78 -67.98 -42.22
C MET A 227 11.98 -68.90 -42.45
N SER A 228 13.08 -68.64 -41.75
CA SER A 228 14.04 -69.66 -41.34
C SER A 228 14.13 -69.62 -39.82
N SER A 229 13.66 -70.70 -39.22
CA SER A 229 13.90 -71.11 -37.84
C SER A 229 15.40 -71.31 -37.59
N ASP A 230 15.88 -70.93 -36.40
CA ASP A 230 16.79 -71.79 -35.63
C ASP A 230 16.78 -71.41 -34.14
N ASN A 231 16.67 -72.46 -33.33
CA ASN A 231 16.72 -72.49 -31.87
C ASN A 231 18.14 -72.18 -31.35
N PHE A 232 18.23 -71.54 -30.17
CA PHE A 232 18.83 -72.13 -28.97
C PHE A 232 18.43 -71.35 -27.72
#